data_AF-A0A382WSH4-F1
#
_entry.id   AF-A0A382WSH4-F1
#
_cell.length_a   1.000
_cell.length_b   1.000
_cell.length_c   1.000
_cell.angle_alpha   90.00
_cell.angle_beta   90.00
_cell.angle_gamma   90.00
#
_symmetry.space_group_name_H-M   'P 1'
#
loop_
_entity.id
_entity.type
_entity.pdbx_description
1 polymer ?
#
loop_
_entity_poly.entity_id
_entity_poly.type
_entity_poly.pdbx_seq_one_letter_code
_entity_poly.pdbx_strand_id
1 'polypeptide(L)'
;APNDVQMAIRKVAGSDSHYPECTLICVENTANVGGGSIYEQDTLDAICEVAHSNDCRAHLDGARMFNAVVSSGVDAARMVRDFDTISICLSKGLGAPVGSVLVGDAATIAEAHRWRKMFGGGMRQSGMLAAAGLYALENNIDRLAEDHSRARRLAEAVDSMDAYSIDLGAVQSNMVYINCKKDGAKSLVNSLAKQGVDVLDLEQGVDYGDISTVRAVVHLHVTDEDIDRTIAAFDAAQ
;
A
#
# COMPACT_ATOMS: atom_id res chain seq x y z
N ALA A 1 -0.42 16.39 3.19
CA ALA A 1 -0.50 17.32 2.04
C ALA A 1 0.88 17.96 1.79
N PRO A 2 1.14 18.60 0.62
CA PRO A 2 2.45 19.19 0.31
C PRO A 2 2.92 20.23 1.34
N ASN A 3 2.00 21.05 1.88
CA ASN A 3 2.32 22.02 2.93
C ASN A 3 2.82 21.34 4.22
N ASP A 4 2.24 20.19 4.59
CA ASP A 4 2.69 19.44 5.76
C ASP A 4 4.10 18.90 5.56
N VAL A 5 4.42 18.45 4.33
CA VAL A 5 5.79 18.03 3.96
C VAL A 5 6.75 19.20 4.09
N GLN A 6 6.41 20.36 3.52
CA GLN A 6 7.24 21.57 3.61
C GLN A 6 7.51 21.98 5.07
N MET A 7 6.51 21.91 5.94
CA MET A 7 6.64 22.22 7.36
C MET A 7 7.44 21.17 8.14
N ALA A 8 7.46 19.92 7.68
CA ALA A 8 8.20 18.83 8.30
C ALA A 8 9.68 18.81 7.93
N ILE A 9 10.08 19.45 6.81
CA ILE A 9 11.47 19.54 6.37
C ILE A 9 12.29 20.33 7.38
N ARG A 10 13.41 19.75 7.81
CA ARG A 10 14.38 20.38 8.70
C ARG A 10 15.74 20.44 8.01
N LYS A 11 16.45 21.55 8.21
CA LYS A 11 17.77 21.82 7.63
C LYS A 11 18.76 22.26 8.70
N VAL A 12 20.01 21.82 8.59
CA VAL A 12 21.07 22.20 9.52
C VAL A 12 21.39 23.68 9.37
N ALA A 13 21.43 24.18 8.13
CA ALA A 13 21.67 25.58 7.83
C ALA A 13 20.64 26.48 8.52
N GLY A 14 21.13 27.44 9.31
CA GLY A 14 20.27 28.38 10.06
C GLY A 14 19.63 27.82 11.33
N SER A 15 19.96 26.59 11.74
CA SER A 15 19.35 25.94 12.93
C SER A 15 20.21 25.98 14.19
N ASP A 16 21.40 26.60 14.18
CA ASP A 16 22.39 26.50 15.26
C ASP A 16 22.69 25.04 15.68
N SER A 17 22.69 24.11 14.72
CA SER A 17 22.88 22.66 14.92
C SER A 17 21.77 21.94 15.71
N HIS A 18 20.59 22.53 15.87
CA HIS A 18 19.47 21.89 16.58
C HIS A 18 18.72 20.86 15.74
N TYR A 19 18.85 20.91 14.41
CA TYR A 19 18.08 20.07 13.50
C TYR A 19 18.93 19.09 12.70
N PRO A 20 18.40 17.89 12.38
CA PRO A 20 19.01 17.00 11.40
C PRO A 20 18.86 17.58 9.99
N GLU A 21 19.73 17.15 9.07
CA GLU A 21 19.62 17.47 7.65
C GLU A 21 18.64 16.51 6.98
N CYS A 22 17.46 17.01 6.61
CA CYS A 22 16.53 16.27 5.78
C CYS A 22 17.08 16.19 4.35
N THR A 23 17.24 14.97 3.83
CA THR A 23 17.80 14.71 2.48
C THR A 23 16.86 13.90 1.59
N LEU A 24 15.79 13.32 2.14
CA LEU A 24 14.89 12.43 1.44
C LEU A 24 13.46 12.59 1.95
N ILE A 25 12.53 12.74 1.01
CA ILE A 25 11.08 12.65 1.25
C ILE A 25 10.60 11.31 0.73
N CYS A 26 9.87 10.56 1.55
CA CYS A 26 9.27 9.28 1.16
C CYS A 26 7.75 9.44 1.07
N VAL A 27 7.16 8.97 -0.03
CA VAL A 27 5.71 8.88 -0.25
C VAL A 27 5.34 7.42 -0.42
N GLU A 28 4.19 7.00 0.10
CA GLU A 28 3.65 5.65 -0.09
C GLU A 28 2.38 5.74 -0.96
N ASN A 29 2.38 5.09 -2.14
CA ASN A 29 1.20 5.06 -3.03
C ASN A 29 0.97 3.66 -3.61
N THR A 30 -0.17 2.99 -3.34
CA THR A 30 -1.29 3.36 -2.45
C THR A 30 -0.86 3.56 -0.99
N ALA A 31 -1.55 4.42 -0.23
CA ALA A 31 -1.25 4.67 1.18
C ALA A 31 -1.95 3.66 2.11
N ASN A 32 -1.19 2.80 2.78
CA ASN A 32 -1.74 1.78 3.67
C ASN A 32 -2.51 2.38 4.87
N VAL A 33 -1.91 3.31 5.61
CA VAL A 33 -2.58 4.00 6.74
C VAL A 33 -3.76 4.85 6.26
N GLY A 34 -3.71 5.32 5.01
CA GLY A 34 -4.82 6.01 4.36
C GLY A 34 -5.94 5.07 3.85
N GLY A 35 -6.07 3.86 4.37
CA GLY A 35 -7.12 2.92 3.97
C GLY A 35 -6.84 2.17 2.66
N GLY A 36 -5.65 2.31 2.08
CA GLY A 36 -5.38 1.87 0.71
C GLY A 36 -5.77 2.88 -0.36
N SER A 37 -5.97 4.14 0.04
CA SER A 37 -6.26 5.25 -0.85
C SER A 37 -5.09 5.58 -1.78
N ILE A 38 -5.42 6.35 -2.81
CA ILE A 38 -4.53 6.76 -3.88
C ILE A 38 -4.38 8.27 -3.81
N TYR A 39 -3.15 8.73 -3.94
CA TYR A 39 -2.89 10.16 -4.10
C TYR A 39 -3.34 10.62 -5.48
N GLU A 40 -4.00 11.78 -5.54
CA GLU A 40 -4.17 12.52 -6.78
C GLU A 40 -2.79 12.84 -7.39
N GLN A 41 -2.68 12.74 -8.71
CA GLN A 41 -1.38 12.91 -9.39
C GLN A 41 -0.76 14.28 -9.11
N ASP A 42 -1.55 15.35 -9.13
CA ASP A 42 -1.08 16.71 -8.84
C ASP A 42 -0.52 16.84 -7.41
N THR A 43 -1.00 16.02 -6.48
CA THR A 43 -0.45 16.00 -5.11
C THR A 43 0.91 15.31 -5.08
N LEU A 44 1.11 14.23 -5.83
CA LEU A 44 2.41 13.57 -5.96
C LEU A 44 3.43 14.52 -6.57
N ASP A 45 3.07 15.18 -7.67
CA ASP A 45 3.91 16.16 -8.37
C ASP A 45 4.31 17.30 -7.42
N ALA A 46 3.35 17.87 -6.68
CA ALA A 46 3.61 18.94 -5.71
C ALA A 46 4.51 18.50 -4.55
N ILE A 47 4.41 17.25 -4.07
CA ILE A 47 5.31 16.73 -3.04
C ILE A 47 6.74 16.60 -3.58
N CYS A 48 6.91 16.12 -4.82
CA CYS A 48 8.21 16.07 -5.48
C CYS A 48 8.80 17.47 -5.66
N GLU A 49 8.00 18.45 -6.09
CA GLU A 49 8.43 19.85 -6.21
C GLU A 49 8.90 20.43 -4.88
N VAL A 50 8.16 20.17 -3.79
CA VAL A 50 8.57 20.56 -2.43
C VAL A 50 9.89 19.89 -2.03
N ALA A 51 10.05 18.60 -2.31
CA ALA A 51 11.29 17.90 -2.00
C ALA A 51 12.49 18.54 -2.73
N HIS A 52 12.41 18.68 -4.06
CA HIS A 52 13.51 19.20 -4.88
C HIS A 52 13.81 20.67 -4.59
N SER A 53 12.79 21.50 -4.34
CA SER A 53 12.98 22.92 -3.97
C SER A 53 13.68 23.12 -2.63
N ASN A 54 13.73 22.09 -1.79
CA ASN A 54 14.42 22.10 -0.51
C ASN A 54 15.69 21.23 -0.52
N ASP A 55 16.28 20.96 -1.69
CA ASP A 55 17.48 20.14 -1.83
C ASP A 55 17.33 18.72 -1.22
N CYS A 56 16.12 18.16 -1.26
CA CYS A 56 15.82 16.79 -0.87
C CYS A 56 15.53 15.95 -2.11
N ARG A 57 15.88 14.66 -2.07
CA ARG A 57 15.40 13.67 -3.04
C ARG A 57 13.98 13.22 -2.70
N ALA A 58 13.30 12.59 -3.65
CA ALA A 58 11.99 11.98 -3.49
C ALA A 58 12.03 10.46 -3.75
N HIS A 59 11.50 9.67 -2.82
CA HIS A 59 11.29 8.23 -2.96
C HIS A 59 9.80 7.88 -2.96
N LEU A 60 9.39 7.01 -3.88
CA LEU A 60 8.07 6.37 -3.84
C LEU A 60 8.20 4.95 -3.31
N ASP A 61 7.61 4.68 -2.14
CA ASP A 61 7.21 3.32 -1.79
C ASP A 61 5.95 2.95 -2.61
N GLY A 62 6.20 2.30 -3.73
CA GLY A 62 5.22 1.80 -4.67
C GLY A 62 4.90 0.33 -4.43
N ALA A 63 4.91 -0.15 -3.19
CA ALA A 63 4.55 -1.53 -2.84
C ALA A 63 3.24 -2.01 -3.48
N ARG A 64 2.30 -1.10 -3.77
CA ARG A 64 1.07 -1.36 -4.53
C ARG A 64 0.83 -0.29 -5.62
N MET A 65 1.88 0.25 -6.23
CA MET A 65 1.73 1.31 -7.23
C MET A 65 0.84 0.88 -8.41
N PHE A 66 0.86 -0.40 -8.80
CA PHE A 66 0.01 -0.87 -9.89
C PHE A 66 -1.48 -0.93 -9.52
N ASN A 67 -1.83 -1.05 -8.24
CA ASN A 67 -3.21 -0.82 -7.81
C ASN A 67 -3.60 0.65 -8.03
N ALA A 68 -2.70 1.60 -7.72
CA ALA A 68 -2.93 3.02 -7.96
C ALA A 68 -3.04 3.34 -9.46
N VAL A 69 -2.17 2.77 -10.30
CA VAL A 69 -2.21 2.91 -11.78
C VAL A 69 -3.54 2.42 -12.33
N VAL A 70 -3.98 1.22 -11.96
CA VAL A 70 -5.23 0.63 -12.46
C VAL A 70 -6.45 1.43 -12.02
N SER A 71 -6.49 1.87 -10.76
CA SER A 71 -7.65 2.58 -10.22
C SER A 71 -7.74 4.04 -10.69
N SER A 72 -6.61 4.74 -10.80
CA SER A 72 -6.57 6.14 -11.29
C SER A 72 -6.59 6.27 -12.81
N GLY A 73 -6.20 5.22 -13.54
CA GLY A 73 -5.99 5.26 -15.00
C GLY A 73 -4.74 6.05 -15.43
N VAL A 74 -3.93 6.52 -14.48
CA VAL A 74 -2.68 7.23 -14.79
C VAL A 74 -1.59 6.24 -15.18
N ASP A 75 -0.94 6.49 -16.31
CA ASP A 75 0.19 5.69 -16.77
C ASP A 75 1.30 5.59 -15.70
N ALA A 76 1.90 4.40 -15.56
CA ALA A 76 2.89 4.14 -14.53
C ALA A 76 4.13 5.05 -14.65
N ALA A 77 4.60 5.34 -15.87
CA ALA A 77 5.74 6.21 -16.08
C ALA A 77 5.39 7.68 -15.78
N ARG A 78 4.15 8.11 -16.08
CA ARG A 78 3.65 9.42 -15.66
C ARG A 78 3.58 9.56 -14.14
N MET A 79 3.10 8.53 -13.45
CA MET A 79 2.90 8.56 -12.00
C MET A 79 4.21 8.76 -11.24
N VAL A 80 5.29 8.14 -11.72
CA VAL A 80 6.59 8.10 -11.02
C VAL A 80 7.63 9.08 -11.57
N ARG A 81 7.29 9.86 -12.60
CA ARG A 81 8.24 10.66 -13.40
C ARG A 81 9.15 11.54 -12.54
N ASP A 82 8.60 12.15 -11.50
CA ASP A 82 9.28 13.17 -10.70
C ASP A 82 9.89 12.58 -9.41
N PHE A 83 9.89 11.25 -9.25
CA PHE A 83 10.58 10.56 -8.16
C PHE A 83 12.00 10.17 -8.55
N ASP A 84 12.95 10.35 -7.64
CA ASP A 84 14.34 9.95 -7.83
C ASP A 84 14.54 8.43 -7.76
N THR A 85 13.74 7.78 -6.92
CA THR A 85 13.75 6.33 -6.74
C THR A 85 12.35 5.80 -6.45
N ILE A 86 12.07 4.59 -6.91
CA ILE A 86 10.82 3.90 -6.61
C ILE A 86 11.07 2.46 -6.17
N SER A 87 10.30 1.99 -5.20
CA SER A 87 10.24 0.59 -4.79
C SER A 87 8.97 -0.05 -5.31
N ILE A 88 9.06 -1.21 -5.95
CA ILE A 88 7.90 -1.97 -6.48
C ILE A 88 7.89 -3.33 -5.81
N CYS A 89 6.79 -3.73 -5.19
CA CYS A 89 6.62 -5.11 -4.72
C CYS A 89 6.01 -6.00 -5.81
N LEU A 90 6.64 -7.14 -6.08
CA LEU A 90 6.15 -8.14 -7.02
C LEU A 90 5.31 -9.21 -6.29
N SER A 91 5.56 -9.40 -4.99
CA SER A 91 4.94 -10.45 -4.18
C SER A 91 3.72 -10.00 -3.37
N LYS A 92 2.91 -9.10 -3.95
CA LYS A 92 1.61 -8.67 -3.40
C LYS A 92 0.51 -8.97 -4.41
N GLY A 93 -0.27 -7.98 -4.84
CA GLY A 93 -1.36 -8.15 -5.82
C GLY A 93 -0.89 -8.72 -7.16
N LEU A 94 0.37 -8.47 -7.53
CA LEU A 94 0.99 -9.03 -8.74
C LEU A 94 1.24 -10.55 -8.66
N GLY A 95 1.28 -11.16 -7.48
CA GLY A 95 1.27 -12.61 -7.34
C GLY A 95 2.60 -13.34 -7.54
N ALA A 96 3.74 -12.64 -7.66
CA ALA A 96 5.03 -13.33 -7.64
C ALA A 96 5.30 -13.94 -6.25
N PRO A 97 6.02 -15.06 -6.13
CA PRO A 97 6.24 -15.71 -4.83
C PRO A 97 7.14 -14.88 -3.90
N VAL A 98 8.16 -14.22 -4.45
CA VAL A 98 9.13 -13.38 -3.73
C VAL A 98 9.59 -12.28 -4.66
N GLY A 99 9.75 -11.07 -4.13
CA GLY A 99 10.58 -10.05 -4.78
C GLY A 99 10.02 -8.65 -4.70
N SER A 100 10.96 -7.71 -4.71
CA SER A 100 10.73 -6.29 -4.94
C SER A 100 11.83 -5.76 -5.85
N VAL A 101 11.57 -4.65 -6.54
CA VAL A 101 12.53 -3.97 -7.41
C VAL A 101 12.71 -2.54 -6.90
N LEU A 102 13.96 -2.12 -6.74
CA LEU A 102 14.32 -0.71 -6.56
C LEU A 102 14.75 -0.17 -7.93
N VAL A 103 14.12 0.91 -8.37
CA VAL A 103 14.42 1.60 -9.63
C VAL A 103 14.89 3.01 -9.31
N GLY A 104 15.88 3.49 -10.07
CA GLY A 104 16.48 4.81 -9.92
C GLY A 104 17.61 4.99 -10.92
N ASP A 105 18.33 6.10 -10.83
CA ASP A 105 19.49 6.36 -11.67
C ASP A 105 20.63 5.35 -11.44
N ALA A 106 21.56 5.27 -12.40
CA ALA A 106 22.65 4.30 -12.36
C ALA A 106 23.60 4.46 -11.15
N ALA A 107 23.84 5.70 -10.69
CA ALA A 107 24.71 5.95 -9.54
C ALA A 107 24.05 5.46 -8.24
N THR A 108 22.77 5.77 -8.08
CA THR A 108 21.95 5.31 -6.95
C THR A 108 21.84 3.79 -6.91
N ILE A 109 21.57 3.13 -8.05
CA ILE A 109 21.49 1.67 -8.11
C ILE A 109 22.85 1.00 -7.85
N ALA A 110 23.96 1.61 -8.29
CA ALA A 110 25.30 1.09 -7.98
C ALA A 110 25.58 1.11 -6.47
N GLU A 111 25.18 2.16 -5.76
CA GLU A 111 25.28 2.24 -4.30
C GLU A 111 24.33 1.24 -3.62
N ALA A 112 23.06 1.20 -4.02
CA ALA A 112 22.08 0.26 -3.49
C ALA A 112 22.51 -1.20 -3.67
N HIS A 113 23.20 -1.52 -4.76
CA HIS A 113 23.77 -2.84 -5.00
C HIS A 113 24.82 -3.24 -3.94
N ARG A 114 25.65 -2.28 -3.49
CA ARG A 114 26.61 -2.50 -2.39
C ARG A 114 25.87 -2.75 -1.08
N TRP A 115 24.86 -1.95 -0.76
CA TRP A 115 24.03 -2.15 0.43
C TRP A 115 23.28 -3.48 0.41
N ARG A 116 22.74 -3.89 -0.74
CA ARG A 116 22.14 -5.21 -0.94
C ARG A 116 23.10 -6.35 -0.60
N LYS A 117 24.39 -6.21 -0.88
CA LYS A 117 25.39 -7.21 -0.48
C LYS A 117 25.63 -7.19 1.03
N MET A 118 25.74 -6.00 1.63
CA MET A 118 25.95 -5.85 3.07
C MET A 118 24.80 -6.41 3.90
N PHE A 119 23.55 -6.17 3.49
CA PHE A 119 22.34 -6.70 4.14
C PHE A 119 22.01 -8.16 3.78
N GLY A 120 22.85 -8.84 2.99
CA GLY A 120 22.65 -10.25 2.65
C GLY A 120 21.63 -10.54 1.54
N GLY A 121 21.05 -9.52 0.90
CA GLY A 121 20.13 -9.67 -0.24
C GLY A 121 20.79 -10.08 -1.57
N GLY A 122 22.12 -10.24 -1.59
CA GLY A 122 22.89 -10.62 -2.78
C GLY A 122 22.83 -12.11 -3.11
N MET A 123 21.62 -12.62 -3.40
CA MET A 123 21.32 -14.02 -3.73
C MET A 123 22.09 -14.52 -4.96
N ARG A 124 22.13 -15.84 -5.15
CA ARG A 124 22.79 -16.49 -6.29
C ARG A 124 21.79 -16.75 -7.42
N GLN A 125 21.25 -17.95 -7.54
CA GLN A 125 20.35 -18.35 -8.63
C GLN A 125 18.92 -17.77 -8.46
N SER A 126 18.80 -16.45 -8.25
CA SER A 126 17.52 -15.76 -8.09
C SER A 126 16.77 -15.54 -9.41
N GLY A 127 17.29 -16.03 -10.54
CA GLY A 127 16.64 -15.95 -11.85
C GLY A 127 15.26 -16.60 -11.89
N MET A 128 15.04 -17.67 -11.11
CA MET A 128 13.72 -18.31 -10.99
C MET A 128 12.68 -17.38 -10.35
N LEU A 129 13.07 -16.63 -9.31
CA LEU A 129 12.20 -15.65 -8.67
C LEU A 129 11.96 -14.44 -9.58
N ALA A 130 13.02 -13.97 -10.26
CA ALA A 130 12.93 -12.87 -11.21
C ALA A 130 12.00 -13.20 -12.40
N ALA A 131 12.03 -14.44 -12.90
CA ALA A 131 11.13 -14.88 -13.98
C ALA A 131 9.65 -14.81 -13.58
N ALA A 132 9.31 -15.19 -12.34
CA ALA A 132 7.94 -15.02 -11.83
C ALA A 132 7.57 -13.54 -11.71
N GLY A 133 8.52 -12.69 -11.35
CA GLY A 133 8.37 -11.23 -11.35
C GLY A 133 8.07 -10.64 -12.72
N LEU A 134 8.79 -11.06 -13.75
CA LEU A 134 8.57 -10.64 -15.14
C LEU A 134 7.18 -11.07 -15.62
N TYR A 135 6.82 -12.34 -15.43
CA TYR A 135 5.49 -12.84 -15.75
C TYR A 135 4.39 -12.00 -15.08
N ALA A 136 4.56 -11.68 -13.80
CA ALA A 136 3.60 -10.90 -13.04
C ALA A 136 3.42 -9.47 -13.60
N LEU A 137 4.51 -8.80 -13.99
CA LEU A 137 4.44 -7.47 -14.62
C LEU A 137 3.80 -7.51 -16.00
N GLU A 138 4.00 -8.59 -16.76
CA GLU A 138 3.47 -8.72 -18.12
C GLU A 138 2.00 -9.16 -18.16
N ASN A 139 1.51 -9.87 -17.14
CA ASN A 139 0.21 -10.55 -17.21
C ASN A 139 -0.76 -10.18 -16.09
N ASN A 140 -0.29 -9.68 -14.94
CA ASN A 140 -1.12 -9.58 -13.73
C ASN A 140 -1.51 -8.14 -13.34
N ILE A 141 -1.10 -7.11 -14.09
CA ILE A 141 -1.43 -5.71 -13.77
C ILE A 141 -2.92 -5.46 -13.99
N ASP A 142 -3.45 -5.70 -15.20
CA ASP A 142 -4.82 -5.33 -15.56
C ASP A 142 -5.88 -6.02 -14.68
N ARG A 143 -5.62 -7.28 -14.29
CA ARG A 143 -6.52 -8.05 -13.42
C ARG A 143 -6.66 -7.49 -12.00
N LEU A 144 -5.80 -6.55 -11.58
CA LEU A 144 -5.96 -5.88 -10.28
C LEU A 144 -7.31 -5.16 -10.19
N ALA A 145 -7.91 -4.77 -11.32
CA ALA A 145 -9.26 -4.21 -11.38
C ALA A 145 -10.32 -5.17 -10.82
N GLU A 146 -10.13 -6.48 -10.99
CA GLU A 146 -11.03 -7.49 -10.39
C GLU A 146 -10.93 -7.48 -8.87
N ASP A 147 -9.71 -7.36 -8.33
CA ASP A 147 -9.49 -7.28 -6.88
C ASP A 147 -10.17 -6.02 -6.31
N HIS A 148 -10.14 -4.90 -7.06
CA HIS A 148 -10.82 -3.66 -6.68
C HIS A 148 -12.34 -3.83 -6.69
N SER A 149 -12.89 -4.43 -7.74
CA SER A 149 -14.32 -4.69 -7.85
C SER A 149 -14.83 -5.57 -6.71
N ARG A 150 -14.08 -6.63 -6.38
CA ARG A 150 -14.41 -7.54 -5.27
C ARG A 150 -14.31 -6.86 -3.91
N ALA A 151 -13.26 -6.07 -3.68
CA ALA A 151 -13.12 -5.27 -2.46
C ALA A 151 -14.28 -4.28 -2.31
N ARG A 152 -14.69 -3.62 -3.40
CA ARG A 152 -15.83 -2.71 -3.41
C ARG A 152 -17.14 -3.42 -3.06
N ARG A 153 -17.41 -4.56 -3.68
CA ARG A 153 -18.60 -5.38 -3.42
C ARG A 153 -18.68 -5.84 -1.95
N LEU A 154 -17.55 -6.29 -1.40
CA LEU A 154 -17.46 -6.62 0.03
C LEU A 154 -17.76 -5.41 0.90
N ALA A 155 -17.16 -4.25 0.60
CA ALA A 155 -17.34 -3.04 1.36
C ALA A 155 -18.80 -2.57 1.37
N GLU A 156 -19.46 -2.51 0.22
CA GLU A 156 -20.86 -2.07 0.12
C GLU A 156 -21.82 -3.01 0.88
N ALA A 157 -21.58 -4.32 0.82
CA ALA A 157 -22.40 -5.28 1.55
C ALA A 157 -22.21 -5.16 3.07
N VAL A 158 -20.96 -5.08 3.54
CA VAL A 158 -20.66 -5.01 4.98
C VAL A 158 -21.06 -3.66 5.58
N ASP A 159 -20.94 -2.55 4.85
CA ASP A 159 -21.38 -1.23 5.33
C ASP A 159 -22.90 -1.13 5.49
N SER A 160 -23.66 -1.97 4.79
CA SER A 160 -25.12 -2.06 4.95
C SER A 160 -25.58 -2.75 6.24
N MET A 161 -24.64 -3.36 7.00
CA MET A 161 -24.92 -4.06 8.25
C MET A 161 -24.77 -3.14 9.46
N ASP A 162 -25.69 -3.23 10.42
CA ASP A 162 -25.74 -2.33 11.57
C ASP A 162 -24.49 -2.38 12.46
N ALA A 163 -23.80 -3.53 12.51
CA ALA A 163 -22.64 -3.76 13.35
C ALA A 163 -21.33 -3.12 12.83
N TYR A 164 -21.30 -2.65 11.58
CA TYR A 164 -20.07 -2.20 10.92
C TYR A 164 -20.20 -0.81 10.31
N SER A 165 -19.09 -0.15 10.03
CA SER A 165 -19.04 1.07 9.22
C SER A 165 -17.75 1.11 8.41
N ILE A 166 -17.88 1.50 7.15
CA ILE A 166 -16.79 1.58 6.18
C ILE A 166 -16.88 2.94 5.49
N ASP A 167 -15.75 3.64 5.36
CA ASP A 167 -15.68 4.79 4.45
C ASP A 167 -15.58 4.28 3.01
N LEU A 168 -16.72 4.18 2.33
CA LEU A 168 -16.79 3.74 0.93
C LEU A 168 -16.00 4.67 -0.01
N GLY A 169 -15.76 5.94 0.35
CA GLY A 169 -14.93 6.85 -0.44
C GLY A 169 -13.44 6.47 -0.41
N ALA A 170 -12.99 5.84 0.67
CA ALA A 170 -11.61 5.38 0.84
C ALA A 170 -11.33 4.02 0.18
N VAL A 171 -12.36 3.25 -0.19
CA VAL A 171 -12.21 1.95 -0.89
C VAL A 171 -11.93 2.18 -2.38
N GLN A 172 -10.69 2.59 -2.66
CA GLN A 172 -10.21 2.93 -4.01
C GLN A 172 -9.33 1.84 -4.65
N SER A 173 -8.97 0.80 -3.88
CA SER A 173 -8.09 -0.27 -4.33
C SER A 173 -8.59 -1.63 -3.83
N ASN A 174 -7.69 -2.54 -3.45
CA ASN A 174 -8.03 -3.91 -3.02
C ASN A 174 -8.11 -4.06 -1.48
N MET A 175 -8.20 -2.95 -0.74
CA MET A 175 -8.26 -2.96 0.73
C MET A 175 -9.58 -2.40 1.22
N VAL A 176 -10.11 -3.02 2.28
CA VAL A 176 -11.32 -2.58 2.97
C VAL A 176 -11.02 -2.49 4.46
N TYR A 177 -11.27 -1.31 5.04
CA TYR A 177 -11.11 -1.03 6.46
C TYR A 177 -12.50 -0.97 7.09
N ILE A 178 -12.75 -1.87 8.03
CA ILE A 178 -14.08 -2.15 8.58
C ILE A 178 -14.07 -1.82 10.07
N ASN A 179 -14.74 -0.74 10.44
CA ASN A 179 -14.88 -0.33 11.84
C ASN A 179 -15.98 -1.15 12.50
N CYS A 180 -15.66 -1.77 13.64
CA CYS A 180 -16.59 -2.56 14.43
C CYS A 180 -17.30 -1.63 15.43
N LYS A 181 -18.64 -1.57 15.35
CA LYS A 181 -19.46 -0.81 16.31
C LYS A 181 -19.75 -1.61 17.60
N LYS A 182 -19.60 -2.94 17.55
CA LYS A 182 -19.83 -3.89 18.65
C LYS A 182 -18.72 -4.93 18.71
N ASP A 183 -18.47 -5.47 19.91
CA ASP A 183 -17.60 -6.61 20.25
C ASP A 183 -16.12 -6.58 19.79
N GLY A 184 -15.75 -5.57 19.01
CA GLY A 184 -14.41 -5.24 18.59
C GLY A 184 -13.80 -6.17 17.54
N ALA A 185 -12.75 -5.68 16.87
CA ALA A 185 -12.04 -6.33 15.77
C ALA A 185 -11.52 -7.71 16.15
N LYS A 186 -10.93 -7.86 17.35
CA LYS A 186 -10.44 -9.14 17.84
C LYS A 186 -11.52 -10.22 17.93
N SER A 187 -12.71 -9.88 18.41
CA SER A 187 -13.82 -10.84 18.49
C SER A 187 -14.34 -11.21 17.09
N LEU A 188 -14.44 -10.20 16.22
CA LEU A 188 -14.86 -10.39 14.83
C LEU A 188 -13.89 -11.30 14.07
N VAL A 189 -12.59 -11.07 14.14
CA VAL A 189 -11.56 -11.91 13.50
C VAL A 189 -11.69 -13.37 13.94
N ASN A 190 -11.86 -13.63 15.24
CA ASN A 190 -12.05 -14.99 15.76
C ASN A 190 -13.35 -15.64 15.26
N SER A 191 -14.41 -14.86 15.07
CA SER A 191 -15.71 -15.35 14.60
C SER A 191 -15.69 -15.66 13.10
N LEU A 192 -15.02 -14.82 12.31
CA LEU A 192 -14.80 -15.04 10.88
C LEU A 192 -13.87 -16.24 10.63
N ALA A 193 -12.80 -16.39 11.42
CA ALA A 193 -11.87 -17.51 11.29
C ALA A 193 -12.54 -18.88 11.50
N LYS A 194 -13.54 -18.98 12.40
CA LYS A 194 -14.35 -20.21 12.57
C LYS A 194 -15.16 -20.57 11.33
N GLN A 195 -15.38 -19.61 10.44
CA GLN A 195 -16.07 -19.78 9.15
C GLN A 195 -15.08 -19.88 7.98
N GLY A 196 -13.77 -19.96 8.26
CA GLY A 196 -12.72 -20.05 7.26
C GLY A 196 -12.42 -18.72 6.55
N VAL A 197 -12.71 -17.58 7.19
CA VAL A 197 -12.43 -16.24 6.68
C VAL A 197 -11.37 -15.57 7.55
N ASP A 198 -10.20 -15.36 6.97
CA ASP A 198 -9.08 -14.69 7.64
C ASP A 198 -9.00 -13.21 7.26
N VAL A 199 -8.90 -12.36 8.27
CA VAL A 199 -8.77 -10.90 8.16
C VAL A 199 -7.80 -10.40 9.23
N LEU A 200 -7.30 -9.17 9.08
CA LEU A 200 -6.32 -8.60 10.00
C LEU A 200 -6.98 -7.67 11.02
N ASP A 201 -6.78 -7.97 12.29
CA ASP A 201 -7.02 -7.03 13.39
C ASP A 201 -5.93 -5.95 13.41
N LEU A 202 -6.32 -4.67 13.34
CA LEU A 202 -5.39 -3.54 13.39
C LEU A 202 -5.03 -3.10 14.81
N GLU A 203 -5.65 -3.67 15.86
CA GLU A 203 -5.32 -3.37 17.27
C GLU A 203 -3.93 -3.91 17.68
N GLN A 204 -3.29 -4.77 16.87
CA GLN A 204 -1.98 -5.31 17.21
C GLN A 204 -0.83 -4.35 16.84
N GLY A 205 -0.37 -3.58 17.84
CA GLY A 205 1.01 -3.06 17.89
C GLY A 205 1.21 -1.58 17.59
N VAL A 206 0.16 -0.76 17.50
CA VAL A 206 0.28 0.70 17.41
C VAL A 206 -0.86 1.37 18.19
N ASP A 207 -0.51 2.30 19.07
CA ASP A 207 -1.44 3.00 19.96
C ASP A 207 -2.20 4.10 19.18
N TYR A 208 -3.33 3.74 18.55
CA TYR A 208 -4.21 4.66 17.83
C TYR A 208 -5.53 4.97 18.57
N GLY A 209 -5.64 4.68 19.88
CA GLY A 209 -6.86 4.90 20.67
C GLY A 209 -7.89 3.77 20.54
N ASP A 210 -9.17 4.04 20.88
CA ASP A 210 -10.32 3.11 20.85
C ASP A 210 -10.76 2.73 19.41
N ILE A 211 -9.81 2.45 18.52
CA ILE A 211 -10.07 2.09 17.12
C ILE A 211 -10.15 0.57 17.01
N SER A 212 -11.37 0.07 16.83
CA SER A 212 -11.63 -1.33 16.62
C SER A 212 -11.91 -1.60 15.14
N THR A 213 -10.83 -1.80 14.37
CA THR A 213 -10.89 -1.92 12.91
C THR A 213 -10.26 -3.21 12.40
N VAL A 214 -10.96 -3.86 11.50
CA VAL A 214 -10.48 -5.00 10.73
C VAL A 214 -10.07 -4.54 9.33
N ARG A 215 -8.94 -5.05 8.82
CA ARG A 215 -8.54 -4.87 7.43
C ARG A 215 -8.70 -6.17 6.65
N ALA A 216 -9.54 -6.13 5.63
CA ALA A 216 -9.62 -7.16 4.58
C ALA A 216 -8.82 -6.72 3.35
N VAL A 217 -8.09 -7.65 2.74
CA VAL A 217 -7.31 -7.39 1.52
C VAL A 217 -7.63 -8.47 0.49
N VAL A 218 -8.18 -8.06 -0.66
CA VAL A 218 -8.55 -8.97 -1.75
C VAL A 218 -7.36 -9.17 -2.69
N HIS A 219 -7.18 -10.38 -3.20
CA HIS A 219 -6.10 -10.71 -4.13
C HIS A 219 -6.52 -11.83 -5.08
N LEU A 220 -5.64 -12.18 -6.03
CA LEU A 220 -5.90 -13.11 -7.14
C LEU A 220 -6.38 -14.53 -6.80
N HIS A 221 -6.34 -14.93 -5.53
CA HIS A 221 -6.84 -16.24 -5.09
C HIS A 221 -8.19 -16.14 -4.35
N VAL A 222 -8.73 -14.93 -4.20
CA VAL A 222 -10.06 -14.69 -3.61
C VAL A 222 -11.05 -14.57 -4.76
N THR A 223 -11.97 -15.53 -4.86
CA THR A 223 -12.96 -15.57 -5.95
C THR A 223 -14.25 -14.81 -5.57
N ASP A 224 -15.20 -14.73 -6.50
CA ASP A 224 -16.50 -14.13 -6.23
C ASP A 224 -17.30 -14.95 -5.21
N GLU A 225 -17.14 -16.27 -5.22
CA GLU A 225 -17.73 -17.18 -4.23
C GLU A 225 -17.10 -16.99 -2.84
N ASP A 226 -15.79 -16.72 -2.76
CA ASP A 226 -15.15 -16.37 -1.49
C ASP A 226 -15.70 -15.05 -0.94
N ILE A 227 -15.93 -14.05 -1.79
CA ILE A 227 -16.56 -12.78 -1.40
C ILE A 227 -17.97 -13.03 -0.86
N ASP A 228 -18.78 -13.86 -1.52
CA ASP A 228 -20.12 -14.22 -1.04
C ASP A 228 -20.09 -14.94 0.32
N ARG A 229 -19.17 -15.89 0.49
CA ARG A 229 -18.96 -16.56 1.79
C ARG A 229 -18.53 -15.57 2.85
N THR A 230 -17.64 -14.63 2.53
CA THR A 230 -17.18 -13.61 3.45
C THR A 230 -18.32 -12.69 3.87
N ILE A 231 -19.14 -12.21 2.94
CA ILE A 231 -20.31 -11.36 3.25
C ILE A 231 -21.26 -12.11 4.21
N ALA A 232 -21.58 -13.38 3.92
CA ALA A 232 -22.42 -14.19 4.80
C ALA A 232 -21.80 -14.39 6.19
N ALA A 233 -20.47 -14.50 6.28
CA ALA A 233 -19.77 -14.64 7.56
C ALA A 233 -19.80 -13.36 8.41
N PHE A 234 -19.72 -12.18 7.78
CA PHE A 234 -19.93 -10.90 8.46
C PHE A 234 -21.38 -10.73 8.92
N ASP A 235 -22.36 -11.09 8.09
CA ASP A 235 -23.79 -11.04 8.45
C ASP A 235 -24.11 -11.95 9.65
N ALA A 236 -23.50 -13.13 9.72
CA ALA A 236 -23.66 -14.04 10.85
C ALA A 236 -22.95 -13.59 12.13
N ALA A 237 -22.02 -12.62 12.04
CA ALA A 237 -21.18 -12.15 13.14
C ALA A 237 -21.59 -10.75 13.67
N GLN A 238 -22.72 -10.21 13.20
CA GLN A 238 -23.25 -8.90 13.60
C GLN A 238 -23.97 -8.88 14.96
#